data_AF-A0A920VCE6-F1
#
_entry.id   AF-A0A920VCE6-F1
#
_cell.length_a   1.000
_cell.length_b   1.000
_cell.length_c   1.000
_cell.angle_alpha   90.00
_cell.angle_beta   90.00
_cell.angle_gamma   90.00
#
_symmetry.space_group_name_H-M   'P 1'
#
loop_
_entity.id
_entity.type
_entity.pdbx_description
1 polymer ?
#
loop_
_entity_poly.entity_id
_entity_poly.type
_entity_poly.pdbx_seq_one_letter_code
_entity_poly.pdbx_strand_id
1 'polypeptide(L)'
;MGGMGKGKKKRGGNGDDKYIPVPIGTVVYRMDEDGNREYLDDITNSNPRLVAVGGRGGWGNTRFATPKKPRTVLAQRGEKGERAVLFLELKLLADVGLLAKPKLVNRL
;
A
#
# COMPACT_ATOMS: atom_id res chain seq x y z
N MET A 1 -9.61 0.09 6.53
CA MET A 1 -10.93 -0.07 5.85
C MET A 1 -11.80 1.12 6.21
N GLY A 2 -12.42 1.78 5.24
CA GLY A 2 -13.34 2.90 5.50
C GLY A 2 -14.69 2.43 6.04
N GLY A 3 -15.32 3.25 6.87
CA GLY A 3 -16.61 2.95 7.49
C GLY A 3 -17.78 3.13 6.53
N MET A 4 -18.92 2.49 6.81
CA MET A 4 -20.17 2.74 6.08
C MET A 4 -20.78 4.09 6.48
N GLY A 5 -21.32 4.82 5.50
CA GLY A 5 -22.15 6.00 5.78
C GLY A 5 -23.41 5.62 6.56
N LYS A 6 -23.79 6.43 7.55
CA LYS A 6 -25.01 6.23 8.34
C LYS A 6 -26.12 7.18 7.87
N GLY A 7 -27.36 6.86 8.23
CA GLY A 7 -28.50 7.77 8.05
C GLY A 7 -28.24 9.16 8.66
N LYS A 8 -29.02 10.16 8.24
CA LYS A 8 -28.84 11.61 8.55
C LYS A 8 -27.64 12.29 7.85
N LYS A 9 -27.39 11.99 6.56
CA LYS A 9 -26.31 12.59 5.75
C LYS A 9 -24.89 12.39 6.32
N LYS A 10 -24.65 11.34 7.12
CA LYS A 10 -23.32 11.08 7.69
C LYS A 10 -22.49 10.26 6.70
N ARG A 11 -21.39 10.85 6.21
CA ARG A 11 -20.41 10.12 5.39
C ARG A 11 -19.70 9.06 6.25
N GLY A 12 -19.38 7.93 5.62
CA GLY A 12 -18.52 6.92 6.24
C GLY A 12 -17.10 7.44 6.36
N GLY A 13 -16.40 7.07 7.43
CA GLY A 13 -15.01 7.50 7.64
C GLY A 13 -14.08 6.94 6.57
N ASN A 14 -13.04 7.70 6.21
CA ASN A 14 -11.95 7.16 5.40
C ASN A 14 -11.29 6.01 6.16
N GLY A 15 -10.79 5.00 5.43
CA GLY A 15 -9.99 3.97 6.06
C GLY A 15 -8.62 4.53 6.43
N ASP A 16 -8.09 4.12 7.58
CA ASP A 16 -6.74 4.51 7.98
C ASP A 16 -5.70 3.97 6.98
N ASP A 17 -4.66 4.78 6.75
CA ASP A 17 -3.49 4.38 5.99
C ASP A 17 -2.78 3.21 6.69
N LYS A 18 -2.15 2.36 5.89
CA LYS A 18 -1.35 1.22 6.38
C LYS A 18 0.08 1.40 5.94
N TYR A 19 0.99 1.20 6.88
CA TYR A 19 2.42 1.31 6.66
C TYR A 19 3.06 -0.07 6.75
N ILE A 20 4.00 -0.33 5.84
CA ILE A 20 4.84 -1.53 5.84
C ILE A 20 6.24 -1.04 6.21
N PRO A 21 6.73 -1.31 7.44
CA PRO A 21 8.08 -0.93 7.82
C PRO A 21 9.09 -1.79 7.06
N VAL A 22 10.11 -1.15 6.50
CA VAL A 22 11.23 -1.80 5.79
C VAL A 22 12.56 -1.16 6.20
N PRO A 23 13.68 -1.88 6.14
CA PRO A 23 15.00 -1.29 6.39
C PRO A 23 15.38 -0.23 5.34
N ILE A 24 16.26 0.69 5.72
CA ILE A 24 16.90 1.62 4.78
C ILE A 24 17.80 0.81 3.83
N GLY A 25 17.80 1.16 2.55
CA GLY A 25 18.44 0.40 1.47
C GLY A 25 17.51 -0.64 0.81
N THR A 26 16.22 -0.64 1.13
CA THR A 26 15.25 -1.52 0.46
C THR A 26 14.86 -0.91 -0.88
N VAL A 27 15.03 -1.67 -1.95
CA VAL A 27 14.52 -1.37 -3.29
C VAL A 27 13.13 -1.96 -3.44
N VAL A 28 12.20 -1.16 -3.95
CA VAL A 28 10.82 -1.52 -4.16
C VAL A 28 10.58 -1.69 -5.66
N TYR A 29 10.07 -2.85 -6.03
CA TYR A 29 9.54 -3.13 -7.36
C TYR A 29 8.05 -3.44 -7.27
N ARG A 30 7.31 -3.18 -8.34
CA ARG A 30 5.91 -3.53 -8.51
C ARG A 30 5.76 -4.49 -9.68
N MET A 31 4.80 -5.41 -9.60
CA MET A 31 4.39 -6.20 -10.76
C MET A 31 3.54 -5.33 -11.70
N ASP A 32 3.94 -5.23 -12.96
CA ASP A 32 3.16 -4.54 -14.00
C ASP A 32 1.98 -5.40 -14.49
N GLU A 33 1.23 -4.89 -15.47
CA GLU A 33 0.07 -5.57 -16.05
C GLU A 33 0.46 -6.84 -16.84
N ASP A 34 1.70 -6.90 -17.35
CA ASP A 34 2.25 -8.01 -18.11
C ASP A 34 2.93 -9.07 -17.23
N GLY A 35 3.02 -8.83 -15.91
CA GLY A 35 3.62 -9.73 -14.92
C GLY A 35 5.12 -9.53 -14.70
N ASN A 36 5.73 -8.50 -15.26
CA ASN A 36 7.14 -8.17 -15.08
C ASN A 36 7.37 -7.30 -13.84
N ARG A 37 8.63 -7.25 -13.38
CA ARG A 37 9.04 -6.40 -12.26
C ARG A 37 9.41 -5.01 -12.78
N GLU A 38 8.60 -4.02 -12.44
CA GLU A 38 8.82 -2.60 -12.68
C GLU A 38 9.48 -1.95 -11.45
N TYR A 39 10.57 -1.21 -11.64
CA TYR A 39 11.21 -0.45 -10.57
C TYR A 39 10.31 0.69 -10.10
N LEU A 40 10.15 0.84 -8.78
CA LEU A 40 9.29 1.87 -8.20
C LEU A 40 10.08 2.91 -7.41
N ASP A 41 10.88 2.50 -6.41
CA ASP A 41 11.71 3.43 -5.63
C ASP A 41 12.81 2.71 -4.83
N ASP A 42 13.76 3.48 -4.31
CA ASP A 42 14.79 3.05 -3.35
C ASP A 42 14.62 3.77 -2.02
N ILE A 43 14.40 3.01 -0.94
CA ILE A 43 14.13 3.54 0.39
C ILE A 43 15.45 3.97 1.04
N THR A 44 15.82 5.22 0.84
CA THR A 44 17.06 5.83 1.34
C THR A 44 16.88 6.62 2.64
N ASN A 45 15.65 6.79 3.11
CA ASN A 45 15.31 7.52 4.34
C ASN A 45 14.01 6.99 4.96
N SER A 46 13.61 7.56 6.11
CA SER A 46 12.42 7.14 6.86
C SER A 46 11.10 7.73 6.36
N ASN A 47 11.09 8.48 5.25
CA ASN A 47 9.85 9.07 4.75
C ASN A 47 8.98 7.98 4.10
N PRO A 48 7.68 7.90 4.47
CA PRO A 48 6.77 6.95 3.85
C PRO A 48 6.66 7.16 2.34
N ARG A 49 6.60 6.05 1.59
CA ARG A 49 6.34 6.04 0.15
C ARG A 49 4.96 5.44 -0.12
N LEU A 50 4.19 6.11 -0.96
CA LEU A 50 2.88 5.62 -1.39
C LEU A 50 3.07 4.56 -2.47
N VAL A 51 2.72 3.32 -2.14
CA VAL A 51 2.89 2.15 -3.04
C VAL A 51 1.56 1.58 -3.55
N ALA A 52 0.44 1.96 -2.94
CA ALA A 52 -0.91 1.63 -3.38
C ALA A 52 -1.91 2.64 -2.85
N VAL A 53 -2.83 3.10 -3.70
CA VAL A 53 -3.88 4.05 -3.32
C VAL A 53 -5.13 3.31 -2.83
N GLY A 54 -5.67 3.73 -1.68
CA GLY A 54 -6.94 3.23 -1.17
C GLY A 54 -8.12 3.57 -2.08
N GLY A 55 -9.17 2.75 -2.06
CA GLY A 55 -10.35 2.95 -2.89
C GLY A 55 -11.19 4.14 -2.44
N ARG A 56 -11.80 4.85 -3.40
CA ARG A 56 -12.67 6.01 -3.08
C ARG A 56 -13.93 5.59 -2.34
N GLY A 57 -14.32 6.39 -1.34
CA GLY A 57 -15.57 6.19 -0.62
C GLY A 57 -16.81 6.34 -1.51
N GLY A 58 -17.83 5.51 -1.27
CA GLY A 58 -19.09 5.53 -2.01
C GLY A 58 -19.94 6.78 -1.76
N TRP A 59 -20.81 7.11 -2.71
CA TRP A 59 -21.68 8.29 -2.62
C TRP A 59 -23.07 7.90 -2.13
N GLY A 60 -23.53 8.53 -1.05
CA GLY A 60 -24.88 8.35 -0.53
C GLY A 60 -25.95 9.01 -1.41
N ASN A 61 -27.20 8.60 -1.21
CA ASN A 61 -28.34 9.00 -2.04
C ASN A 61 -28.63 10.51 -2.12
N THR A 62 -28.19 11.28 -1.13
CA THR A 62 -28.34 12.74 -1.12
C THR A 62 -27.62 13.39 -2.30
N ARG A 63 -26.55 12.76 -2.82
CA ARG A 63 -25.80 13.25 -3.98
C ARG A 63 -26.46 12.94 -5.32
N PHE A 64 -27.44 12.03 -5.33
CA PHE A 64 -28.25 11.65 -6.49
C PHE A 64 -29.70 12.15 -6.39
N ALA A 65 -30.01 12.99 -5.40
CA ALA A 65 -31.32 13.62 -5.27
C ALA A 65 -31.40 14.84 -6.19
N THR A 66 -32.39 14.86 -7.06
CA THR A 66 -32.68 15.97 -8.00
C THR A 66 -34.00 16.60 -7.56
N PRO A 67 -34.30 17.90 -7.85
CA PRO A 67 -35.57 18.53 -7.45
C PRO A 67 -36.83 17.74 -7.87
N LYS A 68 -36.78 17.01 -9.00
CA LYS A 68 -37.85 16.13 -9.50
C LYS A 68 -37.95 14.77 -8.79
N LYS A 69 -36.90 14.32 -8.08
CA LYS A 69 -36.84 13.07 -7.31
C LYS A 69 -36.05 13.31 -6.01
N PRO A 70 -36.68 13.88 -4.97
CA PRO A 70 -36.00 14.15 -3.70
C PRO A 70 -35.71 12.89 -2.87
N ARG A 71 -36.39 11.77 -3.14
CA ARG A 71 -36.24 10.49 -2.41
C ARG A 71 -35.63 9.40 -3.30
N THR A 72 -34.44 9.66 -3.82
CA THR A 72 -33.68 8.71 -4.64
C THR A 72 -33.14 7.56 -3.78
N VAL A 73 -33.24 6.31 -4.25
CA VAL A 73 -32.70 5.10 -3.58
C VAL A 73 -31.32 4.69 -4.14
N LEU A 74 -30.78 5.49 -5.06
CA LEU A 74 -29.48 5.26 -5.69
C LEU A 74 -28.36 5.62 -4.71
N ALA A 75 -27.39 4.73 -4.56
CA ALA A 75 -26.15 4.98 -3.86
C ALA A 75 -25.01 4.32 -4.65
N GLN A 76 -23.88 4.99 -4.75
CA GLN A 76 -22.70 4.42 -5.38
C GLN A 76 -21.88 3.71 -4.30
N ARG A 77 -21.50 2.45 -4.55
CA ARG A 77 -20.54 1.74 -3.69
C ARG A 77 -19.17 2.42 -3.78
N GLY A 78 -18.36 2.27 -2.73
CA GLY A 78 -16.97 2.70 -2.78
C GLY A 78 -16.20 1.92 -3.85
N GLU A 79 -15.26 2.59 -4.48
CA GLU A 79 -14.35 1.96 -5.45
C GLU A 79 -13.39 1.03 -4.72
N LYS A 80 -12.93 -0.01 -5.42
CA LYS A 80 -11.86 -0.87 -4.89
C LYS A 80 -10.57 -0.06 -4.87
N GLY A 81 -9.79 -0.21 -3.81
CA GLY A 81 -8.43 0.31 -3.78
C GLY A 81 -7.54 -0.44 -4.76
N GLU A 82 -6.43 0.19 -5.13
CA GLU A 82 -5.40 -0.44 -5.91
C GLU A 82 -4.90 -1.70 -5.20
N ARG A 83 -4.66 -2.74 -6.00
CA ARG A 83 -3.98 -3.94 -5.55
C ARG A 83 -2.66 -4.00 -6.29
N ALA A 84 -1.57 -3.99 -5.55
CA ALA A 84 -0.22 -4.11 -6.09
C ALA A 84 0.45 -5.33 -5.48
N VAL A 85 1.19 -6.07 -6.32
CA VAL A 85 2.17 -7.06 -5.85
C VAL A 85 3.51 -6.34 -5.81
N LEU A 86 4.15 -6.31 -4.64
CA LEU A 86 5.42 -5.62 -4.42
C LEU A 86 6.53 -6.64 -4.16
N PHE A 87 7.70 -6.38 -4.74
CA PHE A 87 8.94 -7.08 -4.41
C PHE A 87 9.85 -6.11 -3.66
N LEU A 88 10.31 -6.53 -2.49
CA LEU A 88 11.14 -5.73 -1.59
C LEU A 88 12.52 -6.39 -1.51
N GLU A 89 13.53 -5.75 -2.07
CA GLU A 89 14.90 -6.28 -2.13
C GLU A 89 15.84 -5.38 -1.35
N LEU A 90 16.45 -5.91 -0.28
CA LEU A 90 17.43 -5.15 0.49
C LEU A 90 18.78 -5.13 -0.23
N LYS A 91 19.24 -3.94 -0.66
CA LYS A 91 20.61 -3.74 -1.13
C LYS A 91 21.57 -3.85 0.05
N LEU A 92 21.95 -5.08 0.37
CA LEU A 92 23.01 -5.34 1.33
C LEU A 92 24.35 -4.96 0.69
N LEU A 93 25.00 -3.92 1.22
CA LEU A 93 26.44 -3.73 1.10
C LEU A 93 27.23 -4.54 2.15
N ALA A 94 26.54 -5.47 2.83
CA ALA A 94 26.97 -6.34 3.93
C ALA A 94 27.03 -5.65 5.31
N ASP A 95 26.00 -5.91 6.13
CA ASP A 95 26.09 -5.85 7.61
C ASP A 95 26.35 -7.23 8.23
N VAL A 96 26.30 -8.30 7.43
CA VAL A 96 26.64 -9.67 7.84
C VAL A 96 27.76 -10.19 6.95
N GLY A 97 28.98 -9.72 7.22
CA GLY A 97 30.17 -10.47 6.79
C GLY A 97 30.20 -11.78 7.56
N LEU A 98 30.17 -12.92 6.86
CA LEU A 98 30.55 -14.20 7.44
C LEU A 98 31.95 -14.05 8.06
N LEU A 99 32.06 -13.96 9.39
CA LEU A 99 33.29 -14.23 10.12
C LEU A 99 33.55 -15.75 10.03
N ALA A 100 33.91 -16.23 8.85
CA ALA A 100 34.55 -17.53 8.74
C ALA A 100 35.92 -17.40 9.41
N LYS A 101 36.03 -17.79 10.69
CA LYS A 101 37.34 -17.99 11.33
C LYS A 101 38.13 -18.96 10.44
N PRO A 102 39.32 -18.60 9.92
CA PRO A 102 40.19 -19.58 9.30
C PRO A 102 40.57 -20.58 10.39
N LYS A 103 40.19 -21.85 10.22
CA LYS A 103 40.81 -22.92 11.01
C LYS A 103 42.26 -23.01 10.53
N LEU A 104 43.19 -22.51 11.33
CA LEU A 104 44.57 -22.97 11.22
C LEU A 104 44.56 -24.46 11.53
N VAL A 105 44.69 -25.28 10.48
CA VAL A 105 45.07 -26.69 10.63
C VAL A 105 46.50 -26.66 11.16
N ASN A 106 46.67 -26.94 12.45
CA ASN A 106 47.97 -27.34 12.98
C ASN A 106 48.39 -28.59 12.22
N ARG A 107 49.46 -28.49 11.43
CA ARG A 107 50.23 -29.66 11.02
C ARG A 107 50.97 -30.18 12.25
N LEU A 108 50.70 -31.43 12.59
CA LEU A 108 51.71 -32.34 13.14
C LEU A 108 51.96 -33.40 12.08
#